data_AF-A0A420CMS9-F1
#
_entry.id   AF-A0A420CMS9-F1
#
_cell.length_a   1.000
_cell.length_b   1.000
_cell.length_c   1.000
_cell.angle_alpha   90.00
_cell.angle_beta   90.00
_cell.angle_gamma   90.00
#
_symmetry.space_group_name_H-M   'P 1'
#
loop_
_entity.id
_entity.type
_entity.pdbx_description
1 polymer ?
#
loop_
_entity_poly.entity_id
_entity_poly.type
_entity_poly.pdbx_seq_one_letter_code
_entity_poly.pdbx_strand_id
1 'polypeptide(L)' 'MENIEVLRSKLVERIFSTTNVNFLQAVENLFLSVQPEEDAKYILSKSQKEMILVAEEDIKYGRTISDEELRKLDEEWMK' A
#
# COMPACT_ATOMS: atom_id res chain seq x y z
N MET A 1 29.26 -1.27 -16.70
CA MET A 1 28.14 -0.74 -15.89
C MET A 1 28.05 -1.61 -14.66
N GLU A 2 28.28 -1.07 -13.49
CA GLU A 2 28.15 -1.84 -12.25
C GLU A 2 26.67 -2.19 -12.09
N ASN A 3 26.37 -3.48 -12.03
CA ASN A 3 25.00 -3.97 -11.96
C ASN A 3 24.41 -3.56 -10.59
N ILE A 4 23.27 -2.88 -10.61
CA ILE A 4 22.56 -2.43 -9.40
C ILE A 4 22.35 -3.58 -8.41
N GLU A 5 22.11 -4.80 -8.90
CA GLU A 5 21.93 -6.00 -8.08
C GLU A 5 23.20 -6.41 -7.34
N VAL A 6 24.38 -6.21 -7.95
CA VAL A 6 25.67 -6.47 -7.31
C VAL A 6 25.94 -5.44 -6.22
N LEU A 7 25.58 -4.18 -6.45
CA LEU A 7 25.73 -3.12 -5.45
C LEU A 7 24.82 -3.36 -4.24
N ARG A 8 23.55 -3.73 -4.48
CA ARG A 8 22.59 -4.09 -3.42
C ARG A 8 23.08 -5.24 -2.56
N SER A 9 23.54 -6.32 -3.19
CA SER A 9 24.04 -7.50 -2.48
C SER A 9 25.23 -7.17 -1.58
N LYS A 10 26.20 -6.38 -2.07
CA LYS A 10 27.35 -5.91 -1.29
C LYS A 10 26.97 -5.02 -0.11
N LEU A 11 25.94 -4.17 -0.27
CA LEU A 11 25.46 -3.30 0.80
C LEU A 11 24.77 -4.12 1.90
N VAL A 12 23.94 -5.08 1.54
CA VAL A 12 23.29 -6.00 2.48
C VAL A 12 24.34 -6.76 3.30
N GLU A 13 25.34 -7.34 2.66
CA GLU A 13 26.42 -8.06 3.34
C GLU A 13 27.20 -7.16 4.33
N ARG A 14 27.47 -5.91 3.97
CA ARG A 14 28.14 -4.94 4.85
C ARG A 14 27.28 -4.51 6.03
N ILE A 15 25.97 -4.38 5.84
CA ILE A 15 25.02 -4.07 6.91
C ILE A 15 24.92 -5.24 7.89
N PHE A 16 24.92 -6.48 7.41
CA PHE A 16 24.85 -7.66 8.28
C PHE A 16 26.17 -7.96 9.02
N SER A 17 27.32 -7.57 8.45
CA SER A 17 28.63 -7.83 9.05
C SER A 17 29.11 -6.76 10.02
N THR A 18 28.49 -5.57 10.04
CA THR A 18 28.88 -4.49 10.94
C THR A 18 28.23 -4.63 12.31
N THR A 19 29.01 -4.38 13.36
CA THR A 19 28.53 -4.29 14.75
C THR A 19 28.49 -2.84 15.24
N ASN A 20 28.83 -1.88 14.37
CA ASN A 20 28.89 -0.46 14.73
C ASN A 20 27.50 0.18 14.65
N VAL A 21 26.91 0.41 15.81
CA VAL A 21 25.58 1.02 15.95
C VAL A 21 25.50 2.41 15.34
N ASN A 22 26.55 3.24 15.50
CA ASN A 22 26.55 4.61 14.95
C ASN A 22 26.54 4.60 13.41
N PHE A 23 27.21 3.63 12.80
CA PHE A 23 27.18 3.44 11.35
C PHE A 23 25.79 3.00 10.87
N LEU A 24 25.17 2.02 11.54
CA LEU A 24 23.82 1.57 11.21
C LEU A 24 22.80 2.70 11.35
N GLN A 25 22.92 3.53 12.39
CA GLN A 25 22.05 4.69 12.60
C GLN A 25 22.20 5.75 11.51
N ALA A 26 23.43 6.01 11.06
CA ALA A 26 23.68 6.94 9.97
C ALA A 26 23.11 6.42 8.63
N VAL A 27 23.21 5.11 8.39
CA VAL A 27 22.62 4.45 7.21
C VAL A 27 21.09 4.52 7.24
N GLU A 28 20.47 4.26 8.39
CA GLU A 28 19.02 4.39 8.57
C GLU A 28 18.55 5.82 8.27
N ASN A 29 19.22 6.82 8.85
CA ASN A 29 18.90 8.23 8.61
C ASN A 29 19.06 8.61 7.12
N LEU A 30 20.01 8.01 6.42
CA LEU A 30 20.19 8.21 4.99
C LEU A 30 19.00 7.65 4.20
N PHE A 31 18.55 6.43 4.50
CA PHE A 31 17.39 5.84 3.83
C PHE A 31 16.11 6.66 4.06
N LEU A 32 15.89 7.14 5.28
CA LEU A 32 14.76 8.01 5.61
C LEU A 32 14.82 9.35 4.85
N SER A 33 16.01 9.92 4.64
CA SER A 33 16.18 11.16 3.87
C SER A 33 15.99 11.00 2.35
N VAL A 34 16.05 9.76 1.84
CA VAL A 34 15.95 9.44 0.42
C VAL A 34 14.52 9.05 0.02
N GLN A 35 13.61 8.81 0.98
CA GLN A 35 12.19 8.65 0.68
C GLN A 35 11.49 10.01 0.58
N PRO A 36 11.02 10.44 -0.60
CA PRO A 36 9.86 11.31 -0.64
C PRO A 36 8.66 10.47 -0.18
N GLU A 37 8.13 10.74 1.01
CA GLU A 37 6.87 10.16 1.50
C GLU A 37 5.64 10.56 0.66
N GLU A 38 5.78 11.41 -0.36
CA GLU A 38 4.64 11.97 -1.10
C GLU A 38 4.24 11.21 -2.38
N ASP A 39 5.02 10.25 -2.90
CA ASP A 39 4.79 9.69 -4.24
C ASP A 39 4.52 8.17 -4.31
N ALA A 40 4.30 7.50 -3.18
CA ALA A 40 3.67 6.17 -3.22
C ALA A 40 2.17 6.31 -3.49
N LYS A 41 1.80 6.87 -4.66
CA LYS A 41 0.42 6.89 -5.14
C LYS A 41 -0.08 5.46 -5.16
N TYR A 42 -1.07 5.20 -4.32
CA TYR A 42 -1.73 3.89 -4.30
C TYR A 42 -2.32 3.61 -5.68
N ILE A 43 -1.77 2.59 -6.36
CA ILE A 43 -2.25 2.18 -7.68
C ILE A 43 -3.36 1.14 -7.47
N LEU A 44 -4.59 1.52 -7.80
CA LEU A 44 -5.72 0.59 -7.79
C LEU A 44 -5.45 -0.58 -8.75
N SER A 45 -5.66 -1.79 -8.26
CA SER A 45 -5.69 -3.01 -9.07
C SER A 45 -6.85 -2.98 -10.08
N LYS A 46 -6.81 -3.88 -11.08
CA LYS A 46 -7.86 -3.97 -12.10
C LYS A 46 -9.23 -4.26 -11.48
N SER A 47 -9.30 -5.20 -10.54
CA SER A 47 -10.55 -5.57 -9.86
C SER A 47 -11.13 -4.43 -9.03
N GLN A 48 -10.29 -3.64 -8.36
CA GLN A 48 -10.74 -2.47 -7.60
C GLN A 48 -11.31 -1.38 -8.52
N LYS A 49 -10.70 -1.15 -9.69
CA LYS A 49 -11.26 -0.23 -10.69
C LYS A 49 -12.60 -0.72 -11.23
N GLU A 50 -12.72 -2.02 -11.50
CA GLU A 50 -13.97 -2.64 -11.95
C GLU A 50 -15.07 -2.50 -10.89
N MET A 51 -14.77 -2.76 -9.61
CA MET A 51 -15.72 -2.58 -8.51
C MET A 51 -16.24 -1.15 -8.41
N ILE A 52 -15.36 -0.15 -8.59
CA ILE A 52 -15.76 1.27 -8.59
C ILE A 52 -16.68 1.56 -9.79
N LEU A 53 -16.36 1.07 -10.98
CA LEU A 53 -17.21 1.27 -12.17
C LEU A 53 -18.61 0.66 -11.98
N VAL A 54 -18.70 -0.53 -11.39
CA VAL A 54 -19.98 -1.15 -11.07
C VAL A 54 -20.77 -0.30 -10.06
N ALA A 55 -20.11 0.22 -9.02
CA ALA A 55 -20.75 1.10 -8.06
C ALA A 55 -21.27 2.41 -8.69
N GLU A 56 -20.52 2.99 -9.64
CA GLU A 56 -20.98 4.17 -10.39
C GLU A 56 -22.24 3.89 -11.22
N GLU A 57 -22.33 2.72 -11.85
CA GLU A 57 -23.55 2.29 -12.54
C GLU A 57 -24.71 2.09 -11.58
N ASP A 58 -24.47 1.47 -10.42
CA ASP A 58 -25.50 1.24 -9.41
C ASP A 58 -26.10 2.56 -8.91
N ILE A 59 -25.25 3.57 -8.68
CA ILE A 59 -25.70 4.93 -8.34
C ILE A 59 -26.50 5.53 -9.49
N LYS A 60 -26.00 5.44 -10.73
CA LYS A 60 -26.66 6.02 -11.92
C LYS A 60 -28.06 5.43 -12.16
N TYR A 61 -28.24 4.13 -11.92
CA TYR A 61 -29.50 3.42 -12.15
C TYR A 61 -30.38 3.31 -10.89
N GLY A 62 -29.98 3.94 -9.78
CA GLY A 62 -30.75 3.91 -8.53
C GLY A 62 -30.82 2.52 -7.90
N ARG A 63 -29.82 1.66 -8.15
CA ARG A 63 -29.65 0.34 -7.51
C ARG A 63 -28.95 0.48 -6.17
N THR A 64 -29.35 1.50 -5.41
CA THR A 64 -28.84 1.79 -4.07
C THR A 64 -29.97 1.59 -3.07
N ILE A 65 -29.61 1.24 -1.85
CA ILE A 65 -30.54 1.16 -0.72
C ILE A 65 -30.13 2.20 0.32
N SER A 66 -31.10 2.63 1.13
CA SER A 66 -30.80 3.50 2.26
C SER A 66 -30.04 2.75 3.35
N ASP A 67 -29.30 3.48 4.18
CA ASP A 67 -28.59 2.92 5.33
C ASP A 67 -29.55 2.18 6.29
N GLU A 68 -30.76 2.71 6.47
CA GLU A 68 -31.82 2.10 7.27
C GLU A 68 -32.30 0.75 6.71
N GLU A 69 -32.40 0.61 5.39
CA GLU A 69 -32.76 -0.65 4.73
C GLU A 69 -31.61 -1.67 4.83
N LEU A 70 -30.37 -1.23 4.65
CA LEU A 70 -29.20 -2.09 4.81
C LEU A 70 -29.10 -2.66 6.22
N ARG A 71 -29.31 -1.83 7.25
CA ARG A 71 -29.29 -2.26 8.65
C ARG A 71 -30.34 -3.33 8.96
N LYS A 72 -31.54 -3.21 8.37
CA LYS A 72 -32.60 -4.23 8.54
C LYS A 72 -32.22 -5.55 7.90
N LEU A 73 -31.62 -5.52 6.70
CA LEU A 73 -31.13 -6.72 6.03
C LEU A 73 -30.04 -7.41 6.85
N ASP A 74 -29.10 -6.65 7.39
CA ASP A 74 -28.04 -7.18 8.25
C ASP A 74 -28.62 -7.83 9.53
N GLU A 75 -29.60 -7.20 10.17
CA GLU A 75 -30.30 -7.76 11.33
C GLU A 75 -31.09 -9.03 11.00
N GLU A 76 -31.65 -9.16 9.80
CA GLU A 76 -32.31 -10.37 9.33
C GLU A 76 -31.31 -11.49 9.03
N TRP A 77 -30.17 -11.17 8.44
CA TRP A 77 -29.11 -12.15 8.15
C TRP A 77 -28.46 -12.75 9.40
N MET A 78 -28.43 -11.99 10.50
CA MET A 78 -27.81 -12.41 11.76
C MET A 78 -28.75 -13.21 12.68
N LYS A 79 -29.99 -13.48 12.26
CA LYS A 79 -30.97 -14.32 12.98
C LYS A 79 -30.88 -15.79 12.54
#